data_AF-A0AAZ3SFG1-F1
#
_entry.id   AF-A0AAZ3SFG1-F1
#
_cell.length_a   1.000
_cell.length_b   1.000
_cell.length_c   1.000
_cell.angle_alpha   90.00
_cell.angle_beta   90.00
_cell.angle_gamma   90.00
#
_symmetry.space_group_name_H-M   'P 1'
#
loop_
_entity.id
_entity.type
_entity.pdbx_description
1 polymer ?
#
loop_
_entity_poly.entity_id
_entity_poly.type
_entity_poly.pdbx_seq_one_letter_code
_entity_poly.pdbx_strand_id
1 'polypeptide(L)'
;MKEVGMRLSMYALPQQERIKRSEIILVTLQRQLEFNQFIPLEWAMNAATLSQYYITKTLYMEGRHCLSAAIVIAGLAGEVPSEAAAQRAEIARCWIKYCLNLLQDAKNFSRQFRHLQTICNFYARTIFLVGQAYVNQAKEYFEMDGQVTDHIEILQDHSTLFKALAFFEEDLERHFRSPEGKWPDKLEDEVLRPVLVVKFQVARLHSRLISTSTTIQLENLNRSLECYNFVVQYCKDNPEAKIAIETELELSEEMASLLPLKINRLKAKLASSN
;
A
#
# COMPACT_ATOMS: atom_id res chain seq x y z
N MET A 1 33.24 24.75 -8.73
CA MET A 1 31.96 25.49 -8.76
C MET A 1 31.23 25.44 -10.11
N LYS A 2 31.91 25.35 -11.28
CA LYS A 2 31.22 25.27 -12.59
C LYS A 2 30.61 23.89 -12.94
N GLU A 3 31.09 22.79 -12.36
CA GLU A 3 30.51 21.44 -12.60
C GLU A 3 29.29 21.10 -11.72
N VAL A 4 29.13 21.77 -10.57
CA VAL A 4 27.98 21.56 -9.67
C VAL A 4 26.72 22.26 -10.20
N GLY A 5 26.87 23.41 -10.86
CA GLY A 5 25.76 24.14 -11.49
C GLY A 5 25.19 23.47 -12.75
N MET A 6 26.01 22.69 -13.47
CA MET A 6 25.59 22.01 -14.71
C MET A 6 24.80 20.72 -14.44
N ARG A 7 25.01 20.07 -13.28
CA ARG A 7 24.17 18.95 -12.85
C ARG A 7 22.80 19.40 -12.32
N LEU A 8 22.69 20.57 -11.70
CA LEU A 8 21.40 21.12 -11.24
C LEU A 8 20.50 21.59 -12.41
N SER A 9 21.06 22.11 -13.50
CA SER A 9 20.26 22.55 -14.66
C SER A 9 19.64 21.38 -15.44
N MET A 10 20.30 20.23 -15.51
CA MET A 10 19.82 19.05 -16.23
C MET A 10 18.63 18.37 -15.53
N TYR A 11 18.52 18.47 -14.19
CA TYR A 11 17.33 18.01 -13.44
C TYR A 11 16.22 19.08 -13.37
N ALA A 12 16.56 20.37 -13.48
CA ALA A 12 15.59 21.47 -13.49
C ALA A 12 14.83 21.61 -14.82
N LEU A 13 15.49 21.33 -15.96
CA LEU A 13 14.89 21.41 -17.30
C LEU A 13 13.68 20.45 -17.48
N PRO A 14 13.76 19.15 -17.14
CA PRO A 14 12.61 18.24 -17.17
C PRO A 14 11.51 18.65 -16.21
N GLN A 15 11.88 19.21 -15.05
CA GLN A 15 10.90 19.65 -14.07
C GLN A 15 10.11 20.86 -14.56
N GLN A 16 10.77 21.80 -15.23
CA GLN A 16 10.15 22.98 -15.82
C GLN A 16 9.30 22.66 -17.06
N GLU A 17 9.72 21.69 -17.87
CA GLU A 17 8.86 21.15 -18.93
C GLU A 17 7.63 20.44 -18.37
N ARG A 18 7.77 19.65 -17.30
CA ARG A 18 6.63 18.97 -16.65
C ARG A 18 5.65 19.96 -16.02
N ILE A 19 6.15 21.06 -15.43
CA ILE A 19 5.32 22.18 -14.94
C ILE A 19 4.52 22.80 -16.10
N LYS A 20 5.20 23.17 -17.19
CA LYS A 20 4.52 23.77 -18.36
C LYS A 20 3.49 22.82 -18.97
N ARG A 21 3.81 21.53 -19.08
CA ARG A 21 2.87 20.52 -19.60
C ARG A 21 1.66 20.36 -18.69
N SER A 22 1.83 20.34 -17.36
CA SER A 22 0.70 20.20 -16.43
C SER A 22 -0.20 21.45 -16.40
N GLU A 23 0.37 22.66 -16.50
CA GLU A 23 -0.38 23.91 -16.64
C GLU A 23 -1.21 23.92 -17.93
N ILE A 24 -0.63 23.49 -19.05
CA ILE A 24 -1.34 23.37 -20.33
C ILE A 24 -2.48 22.35 -20.23
N ILE A 25 -2.24 21.19 -19.62
CA ILE A 25 -3.28 20.16 -19.41
C ILE A 25 -4.41 20.74 -18.56
N LEU A 26 -4.11 21.40 -17.44
CA LEU A 26 -5.13 21.99 -16.56
C LEU A 26 -6.01 23.01 -17.30
N VAL A 27 -5.40 23.98 -18.00
CA VAL A 27 -6.12 25.00 -18.75
C VAL A 27 -6.97 24.37 -19.88
N THR A 28 -6.44 23.33 -20.53
CA THR A 28 -7.16 22.61 -21.58
C THR A 28 -8.38 21.88 -21.02
N LEU A 29 -8.22 21.16 -19.91
CA LEU A 29 -9.31 20.43 -19.25
C LEU A 29 -10.41 21.38 -18.74
N GLN A 30 -10.03 22.55 -18.22
CA GLN A 30 -10.98 23.58 -17.77
C GLN A 30 -11.81 24.11 -18.95
N ARG A 31 -11.14 24.51 -20.04
CA ARG A 31 -11.84 24.99 -21.26
C ARG A 31 -12.75 23.91 -21.85
N GLN A 32 -12.29 22.67 -21.90
CA GLN A 32 -13.06 21.54 -22.39
C GLN A 32 -14.37 21.33 -21.62
N LEU A 33 -14.34 21.48 -20.29
CA LEU A 33 -15.53 21.45 -19.44
C LEU A 33 -16.42 22.67 -19.68
N GLU A 34 -15.84 23.87 -19.76
CA GLU A 34 -16.59 25.13 -19.95
C GLU A 34 -17.40 25.13 -21.26
N PHE A 35 -16.82 24.61 -22.35
CA PHE A 35 -17.48 24.54 -23.65
C PHE A 35 -18.23 23.22 -23.90
N ASN A 36 -18.20 22.29 -22.95
CA ASN A 36 -18.76 20.94 -23.07
C ASN A 36 -18.33 20.21 -24.36
N GLN A 37 -17.07 20.40 -24.76
CA GLN A 37 -16.46 19.83 -25.96
C GLN A 37 -15.29 18.94 -25.57
N PHE A 38 -15.58 17.70 -25.18
CA PHE A 38 -14.55 16.74 -24.80
C PHE A 38 -15.01 15.30 -24.99
N ILE A 39 -14.03 14.41 -25.16
CA ILE A 39 -14.23 12.97 -25.11
C ILE A 39 -14.04 12.55 -23.64
N PRO A 40 -15.07 11.97 -22.98
CA PRO A 40 -15.01 11.68 -21.55
C PRO A 40 -13.81 10.82 -21.13
N LEU A 41 -13.50 9.74 -21.87
CA LEU A 41 -12.37 8.87 -21.52
C LEU A 41 -11.02 9.57 -21.66
N GLU A 42 -10.79 10.33 -22.74
CA GLU A 42 -9.56 11.12 -22.91
C GLU A 42 -9.41 12.19 -21.82
N TRP A 43 -10.50 12.88 -21.49
CA TRP A 43 -10.51 13.88 -20.42
C TRP A 43 -10.13 13.25 -19.08
N ALA A 44 -10.75 12.12 -18.75
CA ALA A 44 -10.48 11.39 -17.52
C ALA A 44 -9.01 10.96 -17.44
N MET A 45 -8.44 10.52 -18.56
CA MET A 45 -7.06 10.05 -18.62
C MET A 45 -6.03 11.18 -18.48
N ASN A 46 -6.32 12.33 -19.07
CA ASN A 46 -5.54 13.55 -18.90
C ASN A 46 -5.62 14.06 -17.46
N ALA A 47 -6.79 14.02 -16.82
CA ALA A 47 -6.96 14.37 -15.41
C ALA A 47 -6.19 13.40 -14.49
N ALA A 48 -6.24 12.09 -14.77
CA ALA A 48 -5.45 11.10 -14.04
C ALA A 48 -3.94 11.35 -14.21
N THR A 49 -3.48 11.70 -15.41
CA THR A 49 -2.07 12.06 -15.66
C THR A 49 -1.66 13.33 -14.89
N LEU A 50 -2.52 14.34 -14.87
CA LEU A 50 -2.28 15.57 -14.09
C LEU A 50 -2.13 15.29 -12.59
N SER A 51 -2.90 14.33 -12.07
CA SER A 51 -2.75 13.91 -10.66
C SER A 51 -1.34 13.41 -10.34
N GLN A 52 -0.72 12.66 -11.27
CA GLN A 52 0.62 12.11 -11.07
C GLN A 52 1.67 13.22 -10.96
N TYR A 53 1.50 14.30 -11.73
CA TYR A 53 2.33 15.48 -11.58
C TYR A 53 2.18 16.13 -10.20
N TYR A 54 0.94 16.34 -9.73
CA TYR A 54 0.69 16.91 -8.40
C TYR A 54 1.27 16.06 -7.28
N ILE A 55 1.19 14.73 -7.38
CA ILE A 55 1.79 13.79 -6.42
C ILE A 55 3.31 14.01 -6.32
N THR A 56 4.03 14.17 -7.45
CA THR A 56 5.48 14.47 -7.41
C THR A 56 5.84 15.83 -6.78
N LYS A 57 4.84 16.69 -6.59
CA LYS A 57 4.96 18.01 -5.95
C LYS A 57 4.39 18.00 -4.53
N THR A 58 4.03 16.83 -4.00
CA THR A 58 3.38 16.64 -2.69
C THR A 58 2.05 17.40 -2.55
N LEU A 59 1.42 17.77 -3.67
CA LEU A 59 0.12 18.46 -3.74
C LEU A 59 -1.00 17.42 -3.76
N TYR A 60 -1.18 16.73 -2.62
CA TYR A 60 -2.06 15.57 -2.51
C TYR A 60 -3.54 15.89 -2.61
N MET A 61 -3.97 17.11 -2.27
CA MET A 61 -5.37 17.52 -2.37
C MET A 61 -5.77 17.70 -3.84
N GLU A 62 -4.95 18.42 -4.60
CA GLU A 62 -5.11 18.63 -6.03
C GLU A 62 -5.02 17.31 -6.80
N GLY A 63 -4.04 16.47 -6.47
CA GLY A 63 -3.93 15.12 -7.03
C GLY A 63 -5.19 14.28 -6.79
N ARG A 64 -5.75 14.32 -5.57
CA ARG A 64 -6.99 13.62 -5.23
C ARG A 64 -8.20 14.16 -5.99
N HIS A 65 -8.32 15.48 -6.13
CA HIS A 65 -9.40 16.10 -6.89
C HIS A 65 -9.36 15.67 -8.35
N CYS A 66 -8.18 15.70 -8.99
CA CYS A 66 -8.00 15.24 -10.35
C CYS A 66 -8.39 13.76 -10.54
N LEU A 67 -7.97 12.88 -9.64
CA LEU A 67 -8.32 11.46 -9.69
C LEU A 67 -9.81 11.20 -9.47
N SER A 68 -10.44 11.95 -8.57
CA SER A 68 -11.87 11.83 -8.29
C SER A 68 -12.68 12.30 -9.50
N ALA A 69 -12.29 13.41 -10.12
CA ALA A 69 -12.90 13.91 -11.34
C ALA A 69 -12.72 12.92 -12.50
N ALA A 70 -11.52 12.32 -12.64
CA ALA A 70 -11.27 11.29 -13.65
C ALA A 70 -12.23 10.10 -13.54
N ILE A 71 -12.46 9.60 -12.32
CA ILE A 71 -13.42 8.50 -12.09
C ILE A 71 -14.84 8.90 -12.51
N VAL A 72 -15.30 10.08 -12.07
CA VAL A 72 -16.66 10.55 -12.35
C VAL A 72 -16.87 10.68 -13.85
N ILE A 73 -15.96 11.37 -14.55
CA ILE A 73 -16.08 11.59 -15.99
C ILE A 73 -15.95 10.28 -16.77
N ALA A 74 -15.04 9.37 -16.38
CA ALA A 74 -14.95 8.04 -17.00
C ALA A 74 -16.23 7.21 -16.81
N GLY A 75 -16.93 7.37 -15.69
CA GLY A 75 -18.21 6.70 -15.44
C GLY A 75 -19.38 7.22 -16.28
N LEU A 76 -19.29 8.46 -16.78
CA LEU A 76 -20.29 9.05 -17.67
C LEU A 76 -20.09 8.67 -19.14
N ALA A 77 -18.98 8.01 -19.48
CA ALA A 77 -18.74 7.53 -20.84
C ALA A 77 -19.74 6.42 -21.20
N GLY A 78 -20.59 6.67 -22.20
CA GLY A 78 -21.52 5.67 -22.76
C GLY A 78 -20.85 4.72 -23.75
N GLU A 79 -19.56 4.45 -23.58
CA GLU A 79 -18.68 3.83 -24.57
C GLU A 79 -18.59 2.30 -24.41
N VAL A 80 -17.91 1.66 -25.37
CA VAL A 80 -17.76 0.20 -25.45
C VAL A 80 -17.20 -0.34 -24.12
N PRO A 81 -17.80 -1.40 -23.53
CA PRO A 81 -17.41 -1.89 -22.20
C PRO A 81 -15.91 -2.17 -22.03
N SER A 82 -15.23 -2.63 -23.08
CA SER A 82 -13.79 -2.97 -23.05
C SER A 82 -12.88 -1.75 -22.93
N GLU A 83 -13.14 -0.68 -23.68
CA GLU A 83 -12.32 0.55 -23.64
C GLU A 83 -12.51 1.28 -22.32
N ALA A 84 -13.76 1.35 -21.85
CA ALA A 84 -14.07 1.92 -20.55
C ALA A 84 -13.43 1.10 -19.40
N ALA A 85 -13.32 -0.23 -19.54
CA ALA A 85 -12.64 -1.09 -18.56
C ALA A 85 -11.13 -0.82 -18.52
N ALA A 86 -10.48 -0.73 -19.69
CA ALA A 86 -9.07 -0.38 -19.80
C ALA A 86 -8.76 0.95 -19.11
N GLN A 87 -9.57 1.95 -19.40
CA GLN A 87 -9.39 3.30 -18.89
C GLN A 87 -9.59 3.38 -17.37
N ARG A 88 -10.57 2.64 -16.83
CA ARG A 88 -10.77 2.52 -15.38
C ARG A 88 -9.58 1.84 -14.69
N ALA A 89 -9.01 0.81 -15.30
CA ALA A 89 -7.86 0.11 -14.76
C ALA A 89 -6.60 1.00 -14.72
N GLU A 90 -6.39 1.83 -15.74
CA GLU A 90 -5.32 2.83 -15.75
C GLU A 90 -5.51 3.93 -14.69
N ILE A 91 -6.74 4.41 -14.50
CA ILE A 91 -7.05 5.35 -13.41
C ILE A 91 -6.81 4.68 -12.04
N ALA A 92 -7.13 3.40 -11.89
CA ALA A 92 -6.84 2.65 -10.68
C ALA A 92 -5.33 2.58 -10.39
N ARG A 93 -4.48 2.33 -11.41
CA ARG A 93 -3.01 2.41 -11.25
C ARG A 93 -2.54 3.78 -10.75
N CYS A 94 -3.17 4.86 -11.22
CA CYS A 94 -2.86 6.22 -10.75
C CYS A 94 -3.24 6.43 -9.26
N TRP A 95 -4.35 5.83 -8.80
CA TRP A 95 -4.71 5.83 -7.38
C TRP A 95 -3.79 4.98 -6.51
N ILE A 96 -3.30 3.84 -7.02
CA ILE A 96 -2.31 3.01 -6.31
C ILE A 96 -1.04 3.84 -6.04
N LYS A 97 -0.53 4.52 -7.08
CA LYS A 97 0.61 5.43 -6.97
C LYS A 97 0.36 6.59 -6.00
N TYR A 98 -0.85 7.17 -6.00
CA TYR A 98 -1.26 8.18 -5.02
C TYR A 98 -1.14 7.65 -3.58
N CYS A 99 -1.72 6.49 -3.31
CA CYS A 99 -1.70 5.88 -1.97
C CYS A 99 -0.27 5.53 -1.51
N LEU A 100 0.56 5.00 -2.42
CA LEU A 100 1.96 4.68 -2.16
C LEU A 100 2.77 5.91 -1.74
N ASN A 101 2.69 7.00 -2.51
CA ASN A 101 3.41 8.23 -2.20
C ASN A 101 2.93 8.84 -0.88
N LEU A 102 1.60 8.87 -0.65
CA LEU A 102 1.04 9.39 0.58
C LEU A 102 1.47 8.58 1.82
N LEU A 103 1.50 7.24 1.73
CA LEU A 103 2.01 6.39 2.81
C LEU A 103 3.52 6.57 3.04
N GLN A 104 4.30 6.73 1.97
CA GLN A 104 5.73 6.92 2.07
C GLN A 104 6.10 8.26 2.71
N ASP A 105 5.37 9.32 2.38
CA ASP A 105 5.54 10.63 3.02
C ASP A 105 5.04 10.61 4.47
N ALA A 106 3.91 9.95 4.75
CA ALA A 106 3.43 9.76 6.12
C ALA A 106 4.45 9.01 6.99
N LYS A 107 5.18 8.05 6.42
CA LYS A 107 6.26 7.31 7.09
C LYS A 107 7.47 8.20 7.39
N ASN A 108 7.82 9.10 6.47
CA ASN A 108 8.91 10.06 6.70
C ASN A 108 8.51 11.09 7.76
N PHE A 109 7.26 11.57 7.70
CA PHE A 109 6.70 12.52 8.64
C PHE A 109 6.59 11.93 10.05
N SER A 110 6.13 10.69 10.21
CA SER A 110 6.03 10.04 11.53
C SER A 110 7.39 9.82 12.20
N ARG A 111 8.45 9.56 11.41
CA ARG A 111 9.83 9.50 11.90
C ARG A 111 10.32 10.85 12.45
N GLN A 112 9.87 11.95 11.86
CA GLN A 112 10.24 13.30 12.28
C GLN A 112 9.43 13.76 13.50
N PHE A 113 8.14 13.43 13.55
CA PHE A 113 7.21 13.91 14.58
C PHE A 113 6.59 12.76 15.37
N ARG A 114 7.32 12.24 16.37
CA ARG A 114 6.88 11.12 17.21
C ARG A 114 5.50 11.30 17.86
N HIS A 115 5.12 12.53 18.22
CA HIS A 115 3.81 12.80 18.83
C HIS A 115 2.62 12.60 17.86
N LEU A 116 2.85 12.57 16.55
CA LEU A 116 1.81 12.33 15.53
C LEU A 116 1.75 10.89 15.06
N GLN A 117 2.57 10.01 15.64
CA GLN A 117 2.75 8.64 15.19
C GLN A 117 1.46 7.82 15.26
N THR A 118 0.71 7.92 16.36
CA THR A 118 -0.61 7.27 16.53
C THR A 118 -1.61 7.72 15.45
N ILE A 119 -1.62 9.02 15.15
CA ILE A 119 -2.50 9.60 14.12
C ILE A 119 -2.10 9.07 12.74
N CYS A 120 -0.81 9.06 12.42
CA CYS A 120 -0.30 8.50 11.17
C CYS A 120 -0.63 7.01 11.02
N ASN A 121 -0.55 6.23 12.10
CA ASN A 121 -0.89 4.80 12.08
C ASN A 121 -2.37 4.58 11.72
N PHE A 122 -3.28 5.39 12.28
CA PHE A 122 -4.71 5.32 11.95
C PHE A 122 -4.98 5.65 10.47
N TYR A 123 -4.39 6.73 9.96
CA TYR A 123 -4.56 7.10 8.55
C TYR A 123 -3.91 6.10 7.58
N ALA A 124 -2.79 5.48 7.97
CA ALA A 124 -2.08 4.52 7.13
C ALA A 124 -2.97 3.32 6.74
N ARG A 125 -3.76 2.79 7.67
CA ARG A 125 -4.74 1.73 7.38
C ARG A 125 -5.78 2.18 6.36
N THR A 126 -6.34 3.37 6.54
CA THR A 126 -7.36 3.91 5.65
C THR A 126 -6.80 4.07 4.22
N ILE A 127 -5.60 4.64 4.09
CA ILE A 127 -4.94 4.81 2.80
C ILE A 127 -4.60 3.45 2.18
N PHE A 128 -4.13 2.49 2.98
CA PHE A 128 -3.85 1.13 2.51
C PHE A 128 -5.11 0.45 1.96
N LEU A 129 -6.26 0.55 2.63
CA LEU A 129 -7.50 -0.06 2.18
C LEU A 129 -7.98 0.54 0.85
N VAL A 130 -7.85 1.86 0.67
CA VAL A 130 -8.12 2.53 -0.61
C VAL A 130 -7.18 2.00 -1.69
N GLY A 131 -5.87 1.96 -1.43
CA GLY A 131 -4.89 1.43 -2.38
C GLY A 131 -5.16 -0.05 -2.73
N GLN A 132 -5.52 -0.87 -1.74
CA GLN A 132 -5.87 -2.28 -1.91
C GLN A 132 -7.11 -2.48 -2.79
N ALA A 133 -8.12 -1.62 -2.66
CA ALA A 133 -9.32 -1.67 -3.50
C ALA A 133 -8.95 -1.40 -4.97
N TYR A 134 -8.13 -0.37 -5.23
CA TYR A 134 -7.67 -0.07 -6.59
C TYR A 134 -6.69 -1.11 -7.15
N VAL A 135 -5.87 -1.75 -6.31
CA VAL A 135 -5.08 -2.93 -6.73
C VAL A 135 -6.01 -4.04 -7.22
N ASN A 136 -7.06 -4.36 -6.47
CA ASN A 136 -7.99 -5.42 -6.88
C ASN A 136 -8.68 -5.07 -8.20
N GLN A 137 -9.18 -3.83 -8.31
CA GLN A 137 -9.79 -3.34 -9.55
C GLN A 137 -8.83 -3.40 -10.75
N ALA A 138 -7.56 -2.99 -10.57
CA ALA A 138 -6.57 -3.04 -11.65
C ALA A 138 -6.26 -4.50 -12.04
N LYS A 139 -6.15 -5.41 -11.07
CA LYS A 139 -5.88 -6.83 -11.33
C LYS A 139 -7.01 -7.56 -12.06
N GLU A 140 -8.27 -7.14 -11.90
CA GLU A 140 -9.40 -7.69 -12.65
C GLU A 140 -9.29 -7.41 -14.15
N TYR A 141 -8.57 -6.36 -14.56
CA TYR A 141 -8.37 -6.02 -15.96
C TYR A 141 -7.01 -6.49 -16.49
N PHE A 142 -5.93 -6.15 -15.76
CA PHE A 142 -4.56 -6.54 -16.11
C PHE A 142 -4.31 -7.98 -15.67
N GLU A 143 -5.03 -8.93 -16.25
CA GLU A 143 -4.78 -10.35 -16.01
C GLU A 143 -3.46 -10.80 -16.67
N MET A 144 -2.95 -11.97 -16.27
CA MET A 144 -1.69 -12.51 -16.79
C MET A 144 -1.73 -12.80 -18.30
N ASP A 145 -2.92 -13.05 -18.87
CA ASP A 145 -3.09 -13.36 -20.28
C ASP A 145 -3.22 -12.06 -21.11
N GLY A 146 -2.08 -11.55 -21.58
CA GLY A 146 -1.99 -10.45 -22.54
C GLY A 146 -1.36 -9.16 -22.04
N GLN A 147 -1.27 -8.94 -20.71
CA GLN A 147 -0.72 -7.73 -20.09
C GLN A 147 0.23 -8.03 -18.92
N VAL A 148 1.16 -8.98 -19.14
CA VAL A 148 2.07 -9.51 -18.11
C VAL A 148 2.89 -8.43 -17.40
N THR A 149 3.39 -7.43 -18.14
CA THR A 149 4.22 -6.36 -17.57
C THR A 149 3.43 -5.53 -16.56
N ASP A 150 2.26 -5.03 -16.94
CA ASP A 150 1.41 -4.23 -16.07
C ASP A 150 0.92 -5.04 -14.86
N HIS A 151 0.59 -6.33 -15.06
CA HIS A 151 0.24 -7.22 -13.96
C HIS A 151 1.36 -7.34 -12.92
N ILE A 152 2.60 -7.54 -13.37
CA ILE A 152 3.76 -7.65 -12.48
C ILE A 152 4.00 -6.34 -11.73
N GLU A 153 3.90 -5.18 -12.41
CA GLU A 153 4.02 -3.88 -11.78
C GLU A 153 2.97 -3.67 -10.69
N ILE A 154 1.71 -4.04 -10.94
CA ILE A 154 0.64 -3.94 -9.95
C ILE A 154 0.93 -4.83 -8.73
N LEU A 155 1.48 -6.04 -8.94
CA LEU A 155 1.88 -6.91 -7.83
C LEU A 155 3.05 -6.34 -7.03
N GLN A 156 4.00 -5.67 -7.68
CA GLN A 156 5.11 -4.98 -7.01
C GLN A 156 4.61 -3.78 -6.20
N ASP A 157 3.71 -2.98 -6.76
CA ASP A 157 3.05 -1.87 -6.07
C ASP A 157 2.24 -2.38 -4.87
N HIS A 158 1.54 -3.51 -5.04
CA HIS A 158 0.79 -4.14 -3.95
C HIS A 158 1.69 -4.61 -2.82
N SER A 159 2.81 -5.25 -3.14
CA SER A 159 3.85 -5.61 -2.17
C SER A 159 4.39 -4.37 -1.45
N THR A 160 4.57 -3.27 -2.17
CA THR A 160 5.05 -2.00 -1.61
C THR A 160 4.02 -1.36 -0.65
N LEU A 161 2.71 -1.42 -0.98
CA LEU A 161 1.64 -1.01 -0.07
C LEU A 161 1.68 -1.80 1.25
N PHE A 162 1.84 -3.12 1.16
CA PHE A 162 1.99 -3.95 2.37
C PHE A 162 3.25 -3.59 3.17
N LYS A 163 4.40 -3.41 2.52
CA LYS A 163 5.64 -2.99 3.22
C LYS A 163 5.48 -1.63 3.90
N ALA A 164 4.75 -0.71 3.28
CA ALA A 164 4.46 0.59 3.87
C ALA A 164 3.55 0.44 5.10
N LEU A 165 2.47 -0.34 5.02
CA LEU A 165 1.58 -0.58 6.16
C LEU A 165 2.31 -1.30 7.31
N ALA A 166 3.17 -2.29 7.01
CA ALA A 166 3.94 -3.03 8.01
C ALA A 166 4.70 -2.11 8.97
N PHE A 167 5.28 -1.03 8.43
CA PHE A 167 6.03 -0.06 9.21
C PHE A 167 5.18 0.61 10.30
N PHE A 168 3.92 0.95 9.99
CA PHE A 168 3.01 1.59 10.93
C PHE A 168 2.46 0.59 11.96
N GLU A 169 2.14 -0.64 11.53
CA GLU A 169 1.63 -1.69 12.42
C GLU A 169 2.69 -2.20 13.41
N GLU A 170 3.93 -2.39 12.97
CA GLU A 170 5.04 -2.81 13.84
C GLU A 170 5.41 -1.77 14.89
N ASP A 171 5.17 -0.50 14.58
CA ASP A 171 5.40 0.58 15.52
C ASP A 171 4.31 0.66 16.60
N LEU A 172 3.05 0.38 16.25
CA LEU A 172 1.98 0.21 17.22
C LEU A 172 2.33 -0.88 18.25
N GLU A 173 2.91 -2.00 17.82
CA GLU A 173 3.31 -3.07 18.75
C GLU A 173 4.31 -2.60 19.81
N ARG A 174 5.16 -1.60 19.52
CA ARG A 174 6.18 -1.13 20.46
C ARG A 174 5.57 -0.40 21.66
N HIS A 175 4.40 0.20 21.49
CA HIS A 175 3.71 0.93 22.55
C HIS A 175 3.17 0.02 23.66
N PHE A 176 2.98 -1.26 23.36
CA PHE A 176 2.46 -2.26 24.30
C PHE A 176 3.56 -3.13 24.92
N ARG A 177 4.83 -2.86 24.59
CA ARG A 177 5.97 -3.59 25.12
C ARG A 177 6.64 -2.79 26.24
N SER A 178 7.23 -3.50 27.19
CA SER A 178 8.09 -2.88 28.20
C SER A 178 9.35 -2.26 27.55
N PRO A 179 10.12 -1.43 28.27
CA PRO A 179 11.41 -0.92 27.79
C PRO A 179 12.40 -2.03 27.37
N GLU A 180 12.27 -3.22 27.97
CA GLU A 180 13.04 -4.43 27.65
C GLU A 180 12.48 -5.21 26.44
N GLY A 181 11.38 -4.72 25.83
CA GLY A 181 10.75 -5.30 24.66
C GLY A 181 9.81 -6.47 24.94
N LYS A 182 9.47 -6.73 26.20
CA LYS A 182 8.58 -7.82 26.62
C LYS A 182 7.11 -7.40 26.57
N TRP A 183 6.23 -8.34 26.23
CA TRP A 183 4.79 -8.13 26.35
C TRP A 183 4.35 -8.25 27.82
N PRO A 184 3.34 -7.49 28.26
CA PRO A 184 2.73 -7.71 29.55
C PRO A 184 2.05 -9.08 29.60
N ASP A 185 2.08 -9.72 30.77
CA ASP A 185 1.45 -11.04 30.98
C ASP A 185 -0.06 -11.00 30.72
N LYS A 186 -0.70 -9.86 31.05
CA LYS A 186 -2.11 -9.60 30.82
C LYS A 186 -2.31 -8.20 30.24
N LEU A 187 -3.11 -8.11 29.18
CA LEU A 187 -3.52 -6.87 28.52
C LEU A 187 -4.81 -6.38 29.19
N GLU A 188 -4.97 -5.07 29.28
CA GLU A 188 -6.23 -4.48 29.74
C GLU A 188 -7.36 -4.77 28.73
N ASP A 189 -8.58 -4.98 29.23
CA ASP A 189 -9.71 -5.42 28.40
C ASP A 189 -10.00 -4.47 27.22
N GLU A 190 -9.78 -3.16 27.41
CA GLU A 190 -9.99 -2.13 26.38
C GLU A 190 -9.01 -2.27 25.19
N VAL A 191 -7.79 -2.75 25.43
CA VAL A 191 -6.73 -2.87 24.42
C VAL A 191 -6.47 -4.31 23.97
N LEU A 192 -6.99 -5.29 24.70
CA LEU A 192 -6.82 -6.73 24.45
C LEU A 192 -7.13 -7.11 23.00
N ARG A 193 -8.38 -6.88 22.56
CA ARG A 193 -8.79 -7.24 21.19
C ARG A 193 -8.00 -6.45 20.14
N PRO A 194 -7.89 -5.11 20.20
CA PRO A 194 -7.10 -4.34 19.24
C PRO A 194 -5.67 -4.85 19.08
N VAL A 195 -4.97 -5.15 20.17
CA VAL A 195 -3.57 -5.61 20.15
C VAL A 195 -3.44 -6.98 19.50
N LEU A 196 -4.29 -7.93 19.89
CA LEU A 196 -4.24 -9.29 19.34
C LEU A 196 -4.64 -9.31 17.85
N VAL A 197 -5.61 -8.50 17.46
CA VAL A 197 -5.99 -8.32 16.05
C VAL A 197 -4.85 -7.70 15.25
N VAL A 198 -4.14 -6.70 15.79
CA VAL A 198 -2.96 -6.13 15.13
C VAL A 198 -1.87 -7.19 14.94
N LYS A 199 -1.61 -8.01 15.96
CA LYS A 199 -0.65 -9.11 15.88
C LYS A 199 -0.99 -10.09 14.77
N PHE A 200 -2.25 -10.50 14.69
CA PHE A 200 -2.76 -11.34 13.62
C PHE A 200 -2.63 -10.67 12.24
N GLN A 201 -2.96 -9.38 12.13
CA GLN A 201 -2.86 -8.62 10.88
C GLN A 201 -1.41 -8.49 10.41
N VAL A 202 -0.47 -8.22 11.31
CA VAL A 202 0.98 -8.22 11.03
C VAL A 202 1.43 -9.60 10.54
N ALA A 203 0.96 -10.67 11.17
CA ALA A 203 1.26 -12.04 10.74
C ALA A 203 0.80 -12.30 9.30
N ARG A 204 -0.45 -11.92 8.97
CA ARG A 204 -1.02 -12.02 7.62
C ARG A 204 -0.25 -11.16 6.62
N LEU A 205 0.11 -9.94 6.99
CA LEU A 205 0.85 -9.03 6.15
C LEU A 205 2.17 -9.65 5.72
N HIS A 206 2.97 -10.11 6.68
CA HIS A 206 4.26 -10.74 6.42
C HIS A 206 4.15 -12.01 5.56
N SER A 207 3.07 -12.80 5.72
CA SER A 207 2.81 -13.98 4.87
C SER A 207 2.53 -13.64 3.40
N ARG A 208 2.09 -12.41 3.12
CA ARG A 208 1.71 -11.91 1.79
C ARG A 208 2.82 -11.11 1.10
N LEU A 209 3.90 -10.78 1.80
CA LEU A 209 5.00 -9.99 1.22
C LEU A 209 5.74 -10.78 0.13
N ILE A 210 5.72 -10.25 -1.08
CA ILE A 210 6.45 -10.80 -2.23
C ILE A 210 7.87 -10.20 -2.23
N SER A 211 8.87 -11.07 -2.28
CA SER A 211 10.28 -10.71 -2.39
C SER A 211 10.99 -11.63 -3.37
N THR A 212 11.95 -11.10 -4.14
CA THR A 212 12.80 -11.88 -5.06
C THR A 212 13.92 -12.63 -4.33
N SER A 213 14.31 -12.16 -3.15
CA SER A 213 15.34 -12.79 -2.33
C SER A 213 14.75 -13.87 -1.43
N THR A 214 15.23 -15.10 -1.58
CA THR A 214 14.87 -16.26 -0.73
C THR A 214 15.12 -15.98 0.75
N THR A 215 16.19 -15.24 1.08
CA THR A 215 16.51 -14.87 2.47
C THR A 215 15.43 -13.96 3.06
N ILE A 216 14.99 -12.95 2.31
CA ILE A 216 13.93 -12.03 2.76
C ILE A 216 12.58 -12.77 2.82
N GLN A 217 12.30 -13.68 1.88
CA GLN A 217 11.10 -14.53 1.96
C GLN A 217 11.08 -15.35 3.26
N LEU A 218 12.22 -15.92 3.64
CA LEU A 218 12.37 -16.69 4.87
C LEU A 218 12.18 -15.82 6.12
N GLU A 219 12.78 -14.63 6.14
CA GLU A 219 12.61 -13.66 7.23
C GLU A 219 11.14 -13.28 7.41
N ASN A 220 10.44 -12.92 6.34
CA ASN A 220 9.01 -12.60 6.37
C ASN A 220 8.18 -13.78 6.89
N LEU A 221 8.45 -15.00 6.44
CA LEU A 221 7.70 -16.19 6.90
C LEU A 221 7.98 -16.52 8.37
N ASN A 222 9.21 -16.40 8.84
CA ASN A 222 9.53 -16.55 10.26
C ASN A 222 8.80 -15.50 11.08
N ARG A 223 8.82 -14.23 10.64
CA ARG A 223 8.13 -13.14 11.33
C ARG A 223 6.62 -13.37 11.39
N SER A 224 6.04 -13.87 10.31
CA SER A 224 4.64 -14.28 10.25
C SER A 224 4.33 -15.38 11.28
N LEU A 225 5.16 -16.43 11.33
CA LEU A 225 5.02 -17.54 12.28
C LEU A 225 5.16 -17.08 13.74
N GLU A 226 6.12 -16.21 14.05
CA GLU A 226 6.27 -15.64 15.39
C GLU A 226 5.00 -14.91 15.85
N CYS A 227 4.40 -14.11 14.98
CA CYS A 227 3.19 -13.36 15.32
C CYS A 227 1.97 -14.27 15.50
N TYR A 228 1.79 -15.30 14.65
CA TYR A 228 0.72 -16.29 14.86
C TYR A 228 0.92 -17.06 16.16
N ASN A 229 2.14 -17.53 16.43
CA ASN A 229 2.47 -18.23 17.67
C ASN A 229 2.22 -17.35 18.90
N PHE A 230 2.48 -16.05 18.81
CA PHE A 230 2.17 -15.10 19.88
C PHE A 230 0.66 -15.09 20.20
N VAL A 231 -0.20 -14.96 19.19
CA VAL A 231 -1.67 -14.95 19.37
C VAL A 231 -2.15 -16.26 20.00
N VAL A 232 -1.66 -17.40 19.49
CA VAL A 232 -2.00 -18.73 20.01
C VAL A 232 -1.54 -18.90 21.45
N GLN A 233 -0.29 -18.55 21.75
CA GLN A 233 0.28 -18.70 23.09
C GLN A 233 -0.43 -17.79 24.09
N TYR A 234 -0.71 -16.54 23.71
CA TYR A 234 -1.43 -15.60 24.56
C TYR A 234 -2.82 -16.12 24.96
N CYS A 235 -3.55 -16.72 24.02
CA CYS A 235 -4.87 -17.32 24.28
C CYS A 235 -4.81 -18.64 25.08
N LYS A 236 -3.68 -19.34 25.06
CA LYS A 236 -3.45 -20.50 25.93
C LYS A 236 -3.22 -20.07 27.36
N ASP A 237 -2.43 -19.01 27.54
CA ASP A 237 -2.08 -18.48 28.85
C ASP A 237 -3.24 -17.68 29.50
N ASN A 238 -4.09 -17.06 28.67
CA ASN A 238 -5.26 -16.28 29.08
C ASN A 238 -6.54 -16.76 28.35
N PRO A 239 -7.20 -17.84 28.82
CA PRO A 239 -8.36 -18.43 28.13
C PRO A 239 -9.54 -17.47 27.93
N GLU A 240 -9.70 -16.46 28.78
CA GLU A 240 -10.72 -15.41 28.64
C GLU A 240 -10.57 -14.59 27.35
N ALA A 241 -9.35 -14.47 26.81
CA ALA A 241 -9.08 -13.71 25.60
C ALA A 241 -9.61 -14.38 24.33
N LYS A 242 -9.88 -15.69 24.38
CA LYS A 242 -10.36 -16.47 23.22
C LYS A 242 -11.66 -15.93 22.65
N ILE A 243 -12.60 -15.56 23.52
CA ILE A 243 -13.91 -15.01 23.13
C ILE A 243 -13.73 -13.71 22.34
N ALA A 244 -12.70 -12.93 22.69
CA ALA A 244 -12.44 -11.64 22.08
C ALA A 244 -11.81 -11.75 20.69
N ILE A 245 -11.27 -12.89 20.25
CA ILE A 245 -10.56 -13.03 18.96
C ILE A 245 -10.72 -14.43 18.34
N GLU A 246 -11.88 -15.07 18.50
CA GLU A 246 -12.14 -16.45 18.08
C GLU A 246 -11.74 -16.72 16.61
N THR A 247 -12.17 -15.85 15.70
CA THR A 247 -11.87 -15.96 14.26
C THR A 247 -10.39 -15.83 13.93
N GLU A 248 -9.68 -14.92 14.60
CA GLU A 248 -8.26 -14.70 14.40
C GLU A 248 -7.43 -15.82 15.03
N LEU A 249 -7.90 -16.39 16.15
CA LEU A 249 -7.25 -17.50 16.84
C LEU A 249 -7.30 -18.78 15.99
N GLU A 250 -8.46 -19.15 15.45
CA GLU A 250 -8.63 -20.34 14.61
C GLU A 250 -7.64 -20.33 13.43
N LEU A 251 -7.58 -19.22 12.69
CA LEU A 251 -6.65 -19.04 11.59
C LEU A 251 -5.19 -19.03 12.07
N SER A 252 -4.91 -18.47 13.25
CA SER A 252 -3.55 -18.45 13.81
C SER A 252 -3.05 -19.85 14.16
N GLU A 253 -3.91 -20.72 14.70
CA GLU A 253 -3.59 -22.11 15.00
C GLU A 253 -3.31 -22.91 13.73
N GLU A 254 -4.14 -22.75 12.70
CA GLU A 254 -3.91 -23.38 11.40
C GLU A 254 -2.57 -22.93 10.80
N MET A 255 -2.33 -21.62 10.72
CA MET A 255 -1.11 -21.06 10.14
C MET A 255 0.15 -21.44 10.93
N ALA A 256 0.06 -21.53 12.26
CA ALA A 256 1.15 -22.00 13.12
C ALA A 256 1.56 -23.45 12.81
N SER A 257 0.63 -24.29 12.35
CA SER A 257 0.92 -25.66 11.91
C SER A 257 1.50 -25.74 10.49
N LEU A 258 1.04 -24.87 9.58
CA LEU A 258 1.38 -24.93 8.15
C LEU A 258 2.68 -24.21 7.78
N LEU A 259 2.92 -23.02 8.35
CA LEU A 259 4.09 -22.20 8.00
C LEU A 259 5.44 -22.88 8.25
N PRO A 260 5.65 -23.63 9.35
CA PRO A 260 6.91 -24.36 9.57
C PRO A 260 7.27 -25.29 8.40
N LEU A 261 6.28 -25.96 7.81
CA LEU A 261 6.48 -26.85 6.66
C LEU A 261 7.00 -26.05 5.44
N LYS A 262 6.42 -24.88 5.18
CA LYS A 262 6.84 -23.99 4.09
C LYS A 262 8.23 -23.41 4.33
N ILE A 263 8.53 -22.99 5.56
CA ILE A 263 9.84 -22.46 5.97
C ILE A 263 10.93 -23.52 5.78
N ASN A 264 10.69 -24.76 6.23
CA ASN A 264 11.66 -25.84 6.10
C ASN A 264 11.94 -26.19 4.63
N ARG A 265 10.91 -26.19 3.77
CA ARG A 265 11.08 -26.37 2.32
C ARG A 265 11.95 -25.27 1.70
N LEU A 266 11.75 -24.02 2.10
CA LEU A 266 12.55 -22.88 1.63
C LEU A 266 14.01 -22.96 2.12
N LYS A 267 14.22 -23.32 3.40
CA LYS A 267 15.56 -23.54 3.97
C LYS A 267 16.33 -24.62 3.22
N ALA A 268 15.68 -25.75 2.92
CA ALA A 268 16.30 -26.84 2.16
C ALA A 268 16.72 -26.40 0.75
N LYS A 269 15.86 -25.63 0.05
CA LYS A 269 16.21 -25.05 -1.26
C LYS A 269 17.43 -24.12 -1.18
N LEU A 270 17.48 -23.26 -0.18
CA LEU A 270 18.60 -22.34 0.02
C LEU A 270 19.91 -23.09 0.29
N ALA A 271 19.87 -24.15 1.12
CA ALA A 271 21.04 -24.98 1.41
C ALA A 271 21.53 -25.78 0.18
N SER A 272 20.65 -26.09 -0.77
CA SER A 272 21.01 -26.78 -2.02
C SER A 272 21.53 -25.86 -3.14
N SER A 273 21.40 -24.53 -2.98
CA SER A 273 21.81 -23.53 -3.98
C SER A 273 23.10 -22.78 -3.61
N ASN A 274 23.70 -23.09 -2.45
CA ASN A 274 25.01 -22.62 -2.00
C ASN A 274 26.04 -23.75 -2.09
#